data_AF-A0A5C2RT40-F1
#
_entry.id   AF-A0A5C2RT40-F1
#
_cell.length_a   1.000
_cell.length_b   1.000
_cell.length_c   1.000
_cell.angle_alpha   90.00
_cell.angle_beta   90.00
_cell.angle_gamma   90.00
#
_symmetry.space_group_name_H-M   'P 1'
#
loop_
_entity.id
_entity.type
_entity.pdbx_description
1 polymer ?
#
loop_
_entity_poly.entity_id
_entity_poly.type
_entity_poly.pdbx_seq_one_letter_code
_entity_poly.pdbx_strand_id
1 'polypeptide(L)'
;MSSTDRTVALKGAPDAVPVGKWLDRHHVVYDEKRSGKTYHAFVQGGYPLVGPDPKASYDVEIDIPLGPVILQLRGSINTSTLAADISLYVKIPFLPAIKLGELSGNLRDGITISVGVAGIIEGSVTVYISNDNWLHIKFTLTVFGEDFSADLPLFPIPWL
;
A
#
# COMPACT_ATOMS: atom_id res chain seq x y z
N MET A 1 25.73 -23.85 -4.48
CA MET A 1 25.18 -23.39 -5.78
C MET A 1 25.00 -21.89 -5.68
N SER A 2 25.82 -21.14 -6.44
CA SER A 2 25.88 -19.68 -6.40
C SER A 2 24.75 -19.11 -7.25
N SER A 3 23.83 -18.37 -6.62
CA SER A 3 22.82 -17.59 -7.34
C SER A 3 23.45 -16.28 -7.79
N THR A 4 23.36 -16.01 -9.09
CA THR A 4 24.00 -14.86 -9.73
C THR A 4 23.16 -13.62 -9.47
N ASP A 5 23.72 -12.68 -8.71
CA ASP A 5 23.15 -11.36 -8.46
C ASP A 5 23.10 -10.59 -9.79
N ARG A 6 21.89 -10.42 -10.35
CA ARG A 6 21.68 -9.71 -11.60
C ARG A 6 21.54 -8.22 -11.32
N THR A 7 22.68 -7.55 -11.19
CA THR A 7 22.77 -6.09 -11.21
C THR A 7 22.38 -5.56 -12.59
N VAL A 8 21.14 -5.08 -12.75
CA VAL A 8 20.79 -4.21 -13.88
C VAL A 8 21.26 -2.81 -13.53
N ALA A 9 22.53 -2.52 -13.84
CA ALA A 9 23.07 -1.18 -13.74
C ALA A 9 22.50 -0.34 -14.90
N LEU A 10 21.49 0.48 -14.62
CA LEU A 10 21.18 1.63 -15.47
C LEU A 10 22.38 2.57 -15.39
N LYS A 11 23.17 2.61 -16.46
CA LYS A 11 24.39 3.40 -16.57
C LYS A 11 24.02 4.89 -16.50
N GLY A 12 24.13 5.53 -15.33
CA GLY A 12 23.95 6.99 -15.24
C GLY A 12 23.62 7.67 -13.91
N ALA A 13 23.46 6.96 -12.77
CA ALA A 13 23.17 7.63 -11.50
C ALA A 13 24.19 7.20 -10.42
N PRO A 14 25.15 8.07 -10.00
CA PRO A 14 26.09 7.77 -8.93
C PRO A 14 25.41 7.54 -7.57
N ASP A 15 24.13 7.87 -7.44
CA ASP A 15 23.29 7.67 -6.26
C ASP A 15 22.25 6.54 -6.43
N ALA A 16 22.41 5.66 -7.43
CA ALA A 16 21.50 4.53 -7.61
C ALA A 16 21.58 3.57 -6.42
N VAL A 17 20.56 3.61 -5.55
CA VAL A 17 20.38 2.60 -4.50
C VAL A 17 20.10 1.25 -5.17
N PRO A 18 20.88 0.19 -4.89
CA PRO A 18 20.59 -1.14 -5.41
C PRO A 18 19.17 -1.57 -5.04
N VAL A 19 18.45 -2.19 -5.97
CA VAL A 19 17.04 -2.59 -5.79
C VAL A 19 16.84 -3.40 -4.52
N GLY A 20 17.75 -4.33 -4.19
CA GLY A 20 17.69 -5.10 -2.94
C GLY A 20 17.64 -4.21 -1.68
N LYS A 21 18.52 -3.21 -1.60
CA LYS A 21 18.55 -2.25 -0.46
C LYS A 21 17.32 -1.35 -0.43
N TRP A 22 16.70 -1.09 -1.58
CA TRP A 22 15.44 -0.37 -1.62
C TRP A 22 14.31 -1.24 -1.07
N LEU A 23 14.22 -2.51 -1.51
CA LEU A 23 13.21 -3.47 -1.06
C LEU A 23 13.23 -3.68 0.45
N ASP A 24 14.42 -3.73 1.08
CA ASP A 24 14.57 -3.89 2.54
C ASP A 24 13.75 -2.89 3.38
N ARG A 25 13.39 -1.74 2.81
CA ARG A 25 12.63 -0.68 3.51
C ARG A 25 11.24 -0.41 2.93
N HIS A 26 10.92 -1.00 1.78
CA HIS A 26 9.70 -0.69 1.03
C HIS A 26 8.89 -1.93 0.67
N HIS A 27 9.37 -3.14 0.98
CA HIS A 27 8.68 -4.40 0.67
C HIS A 27 8.26 -5.11 1.94
N VAL A 28 6.95 -5.28 2.10
CA VAL A 28 6.34 -6.07 3.17
C VAL A 28 5.88 -7.39 2.58
N VAL A 29 6.24 -8.49 3.25
CA VAL A 29 5.77 -9.84 2.94
C VAL A 29 4.90 -10.31 4.10
N TYR A 30 3.69 -10.75 3.80
CA TYR A 30 2.74 -11.23 4.79
C TYR A 30 2.20 -12.62 4.41
N ASP A 31 2.47 -13.62 5.24
CA ASP A 31 1.97 -14.97 5.07
C ASP A 31 0.65 -15.16 5.85
N GLU A 32 -0.46 -15.23 5.12
CA GLU A 32 -1.79 -15.40 5.72
C GLU A 32 -1.99 -16.85 6.14
N LYS A 33 -1.86 -17.10 7.45
CA LYS A 33 -1.87 -18.44 8.04
C LYS A 33 -3.10 -19.26 7.69
N ARG A 34 -4.28 -18.63 7.55
CA ARG A 34 -5.52 -19.36 7.31
C ARG A 34 -5.63 -19.89 5.88
N SER A 35 -5.22 -19.10 4.90
CA SER A 35 -5.31 -19.46 3.48
C SER A 35 -4.02 -20.10 2.94
N GLY A 36 -2.90 -19.90 3.64
CA GLY A 36 -1.56 -20.24 3.14
C GLY A 36 -1.09 -19.32 2.01
N LYS A 37 -1.83 -18.26 1.67
CA LYS A 37 -1.44 -17.28 0.65
C LYS A 37 -0.40 -16.31 1.22
N THR A 38 0.61 -16.02 0.41
CA THR A 38 1.59 -14.95 0.68
C THR A 38 1.16 -13.69 -0.07
N TYR A 39 1.17 -12.57 0.63
CA TYR A 39 0.90 -11.25 0.08
C TYR A 39 2.17 -10.41 0.10
N HIS A 40 2.28 -9.54 -0.91
CA HIS A 40 3.34 -8.56 -1.02
C HIS A 40 2.72 -7.17 -1.04
N ALA A 41 3.27 -6.25 -0.25
CA ALA A 41 2.93 -4.84 -0.32
C ALA A 41 4.21 -4.04 -0.55
N PHE A 42 4.16 -3.09 -1.48
CA PHE A 42 5.22 -2.13 -1.74
C PHE A 42 4.78 -0.79 -1.20
N VAL A 43 5.50 -0.29 -0.20
CA VAL A 43 5.13 0.90 0.56
C VAL A 43 6.17 1.97 0.33
N GLN A 44 5.72 3.15 -0.05
CA GLN A 44 6.51 4.36 -0.09
C GLN A 44 5.80 5.44 0.73
N GLY A 45 6.56 6.14 1.57
CA GLY A 45 6.01 7.25 2.33
C GLY A 45 7.05 8.31 2.64
N GLY A 46 6.59 9.54 2.83
CA GLY A 46 7.47 10.66 3.10
C GLY A 46 6.72 11.94 3.47
N TYR A 47 7.46 12.87 4.08
CA TYR A 47 6.96 14.22 4.29
C TYR A 47 6.91 14.99 2.96
N PRO A 48 5.87 15.79 2.71
CA PRO A 48 5.78 16.59 1.50
C PRO A 48 6.96 17.57 1.43
N LEU A 49 7.50 17.76 0.21
CA LEU A 49 8.64 18.64 -0.02
C LEU A 49 8.28 20.14 0.10
N VAL A 50 7.00 20.48 -0.07
CA VAL A 50 6.52 21.86 -0.10
C VAL A 50 5.23 21.96 0.72
N GLY A 51 5.19 22.88 1.67
CA GLY A 51 4.01 23.14 2.50
C GLY A 51 4.35 24.01 3.73
N PRO A 52 3.34 24.65 4.34
CA PRO A 52 3.55 25.54 5.50
C PRO A 52 4.01 24.78 6.76
N ASP A 53 3.69 23.48 6.87
CA ASP A 53 4.26 22.58 7.88
C ASP A 53 4.53 21.20 7.26
N PRO A 54 5.77 20.93 6.84
CA PRO A 54 6.17 19.64 6.25
C PRO A 54 5.96 18.46 7.18
N LYS A 55 5.81 18.67 8.50
CA LYS A 55 5.59 17.58 9.47
C LYS A 55 4.11 17.29 9.71
N ALA A 56 3.21 18.15 9.25
CA ALA A 56 1.77 18.01 9.47
C ALA A 56 1.11 16.97 8.56
N SER A 57 1.74 16.61 7.44
CA SER A 57 1.22 15.65 6.47
C SER A 57 2.28 14.61 6.13
N TYR A 58 1.87 13.36 5.97
CA TYR A 58 2.72 12.26 5.53
C TYR A 58 2.08 11.62 4.30
N ASP A 59 2.73 11.75 3.15
CA ASP A 59 2.26 11.18 1.90
C ASP A 59 2.56 9.68 1.90
N VAL A 60 1.60 8.89 1.42
CA VAL A 60 1.68 7.44 1.34
C VAL A 60 1.29 6.95 -0.05
N GLU A 61 2.09 6.02 -0.56
CA GLU A 61 1.81 5.24 -1.76
C GLU A 61 2.03 3.76 -1.44
N ILE A 62 1.00 2.94 -1.63
CA ILE A 62 1.03 1.51 -1.32
C ILE A 62 0.51 0.75 -2.54
N ASP A 63 1.30 -0.21 -3.02
CA ASP A 63 0.92 -1.10 -4.12
C ASP A 63 0.88 -2.56 -3.63
N ILE A 64 -0.26 -3.22 -3.81
CA ILE A 64 -0.47 -4.62 -3.43
C ILE A 64 -0.87 -5.41 -4.68
N PRO A 65 0.03 -6.25 -5.23
CA PRO A 65 -0.33 -7.16 -6.31
C PRO A 65 -1.32 -8.22 -5.83
N LEU A 66 -2.48 -8.31 -6.48
CA LEU A 66 -3.53 -9.29 -6.25
C LEU A 66 -3.81 -10.04 -7.55
N GLY A 67 -2.97 -11.04 -7.85
CA GLY A 67 -3.01 -11.76 -9.13
C GLY A 67 -2.68 -10.84 -10.31
N PRO A 68 -3.56 -10.66 -11.30
CA PRO A 68 -3.29 -9.84 -12.48
C PRO A 68 -3.51 -8.33 -12.27
N VAL A 69 -3.95 -7.90 -11.08
CA VAL A 69 -4.16 -6.48 -10.77
C VAL A 69 -3.27 -6.01 -9.64
N ILE A 70 -3.11 -4.69 -9.52
CA ILE A 70 -2.47 -4.04 -8.37
C ILE A 70 -3.52 -3.17 -7.70
N LEU A 71 -3.76 -3.40 -6.42
CA LEU A 71 -4.51 -2.49 -5.56
C LEU A 71 -3.56 -1.38 -5.12
N GLN A 72 -3.88 -0.14 -5.49
CA GLN A 72 -3.01 1.01 -5.28
C GLN A 72 -3.71 2.03 -4.37
N LEU A 73 -3.01 2.44 -3.31
CA LEU A 73 -3.45 3.48 -2.38
C LEU A 73 -2.52 4.66 -2.51
N ARG A 74 -3.07 5.86 -2.67
CA ARG A 74 -2.30 7.10 -2.78
C ARG A 74 -2.99 8.21 -2.02
N GLY A 75 -2.26 8.87 -1.13
CA GLY A 75 -2.84 9.99 -0.39
C GLY A 75 -1.96 10.49 0.72
N SER A 76 -2.58 11.09 1.71
CA SER A 76 -1.88 11.71 2.82
C SER A 76 -2.53 11.41 4.16
N ILE A 77 -1.71 11.43 5.21
CA ILE A 77 -2.12 11.23 6.59
C ILE A 77 -1.68 12.47 7.37
N ASN A 78 -2.63 13.16 8.01
CA ASN A 78 -2.30 14.18 8.97
C ASN A 78 -1.73 13.52 10.23
N THR A 79 -0.47 13.80 10.51
CA THR A 79 0.29 13.15 11.58
C THR A 79 -0.17 13.55 12.98
N SER A 80 -0.85 14.69 13.12
CA SER A 80 -1.31 15.23 14.40
C SER A 80 -2.74 14.82 14.75
N THR A 81 -3.61 14.69 13.75
CA THR A 81 -5.03 14.35 13.95
C THR A 81 -5.38 12.92 13.57
N LEU A 82 -4.47 12.24 12.84
CA LEU A 82 -4.70 10.94 12.20
C LEU A 82 -5.83 10.94 11.18
N ALA A 83 -6.22 12.13 10.70
CA ALA A 83 -7.10 12.27 9.56
C ALA A 83 -6.34 11.83 8.30
N ALA A 84 -6.90 10.87 7.56
CA ALA A 84 -6.38 10.45 6.28
C ALA A 84 -7.29 10.90 5.15
N ASP A 85 -6.68 11.13 4.00
CA ASP A 85 -7.34 11.29 2.71
C ASP A 85 -6.56 10.47 1.68
N ILE A 86 -7.07 9.28 1.38
CA ILE A 86 -6.39 8.25 0.58
C ILE A 86 -7.28 7.83 -0.58
N SER A 87 -6.85 8.10 -1.80
CA SER A 87 -7.50 7.57 -3.00
C SER A 87 -7.11 6.11 -3.22
N LEU A 88 -8.11 5.28 -3.52
CA LEU A 88 -7.96 3.87 -3.84
C LEU A 88 -8.14 3.64 -5.34
N TYR A 89 -7.24 2.88 -5.95
CA TYR A 89 -7.23 2.55 -7.36
C TYR A 89 -7.04 1.05 -7.58
N VAL A 90 -7.53 0.55 -8.70
CA VAL A 90 -7.11 -0.73 -9.27
C VAL A 90 -6.37 -0.49 -10.56
N LYS A 91 -5.19 -1.10 -10.71
CA LYS A 91 -4.37 -1.02 -11.91
C LYS A 91 -4.31 -2.40 -12.56
N ILE A 92 -4.71 -2.46 -13.82
CA ILE A 92 -4.58 -3.63 -14.68
C ILE A 92 -3.43 -3.35 -15.65
N PRO A 93 -2.50 -4.28 -15.91
CA PRO A 93 -1.47 -4.10 -16.92
C PRO A 93 -2.05 -3.60 -18.25
N PHE A 94 -1.37 -2.63 -18.87
CA PHE A 94 -1.74 -2.02 -20.14
C PHE A 94 -3.00 -1.14 -20.15
N LEU A 95 -3.70 -0.99 -19.01
CA LEU A 95 -4.84 -0.07 -18.88
C LEU A 95 -4.51 1.09 -17.92
N PRO A 96 -5.15 2.26 -18.09
CA PRO A 96 -5.12 3.32 -17.06
C PRO A 96 -5.62 2.80 -15.71
N ALA A 97 -5.09 3.33 -14.62
CA ALA A 97 -5.58 3.02 -13.28
C ALA A 97 -7.03 3.50 -13.11
N ILE A 98 -7.89 2.64 -12.58
CA ILE A 98 -9.31 2.93 -12.34
C ILE A 98 -9.46 3.34 -10.88
N LYS A 99 -9.98 4.54 -10.63
CA LYS A 99 -10.27 5.00 -9.26
C LYS A 99 -11.48 4.24 -8.71
N LEU A 100 -11.30 3.58 -7.57
CA LEU A 100 -12.34 2.84 -6.86
C LEU A 100 -13.05 3.71 -5.82
N GLY A 101 -12.37 4.72 -5.28
CA GLY A 101 -12.95 5.72 -4.38
C GLY A 101 -11.93 6.40 -3.50
N GLU A 102 -12.40 7.01 -2.41
CA GLU A 102 -11.61 7.76 -1.44
C GLU A 102 -11.90 7.25 -0.02
N LEU A 103 -10.83 7.00 0.72
CA LEU A 103 -10.80 6.67 2.13
C LEU A 103 -10.45 7.96 2.89
N SER A 104 -11.49 8.69 3.31
CA SER A 104 -11.33 9.93 4.07
C SER A 104 -11.96 9.79 5.46
N GLY A 105 -11.20 10.10 6.52
CA GLY A 105 -11.67 9.92 7.90
C GLY A 105 -10.54 9.80 8.91
N ASN A 106 -10.86 9.37 10.14
CA ASN A 106 -9.86 9.15 11.19
C ASN A 106 -9.37 7.69 11.17
N LEU A 107 -8.05 7.50 11.11
CA LEU A 107 -7.45 6.17 11.06
C LEU A 107 -7.60 5.35 12.35
N ARG A 108 -7.85 5.97 13.52
CA ARG A 108 -8.12 5.23 14.77
C ARG A 108 -9.49 4.59 14.78
N ASP A 109 -10.47 5.20 14.11
CA ASP A 109 -11.82 4.63 13.95
C ASP A 109 -11.83 3.55 12.86
N GLY A 110 -10.85 3.59 11.97
CA GLY A 110 -10.77 2.77 10.77
C GLY A 110 -11.67 3.30 9.66
N ILE A 111 -11.12 3.39 8.46
CA ILE A 111 -11.81 3.94 7.30
C ILE A 111 -12.06 2.79 6.34
N THR A 112 -13.32 2.50 6.02
CA THR A 112 -13.70 1.39 5.13
C THR A 112 -14.41 1.91 3.89
N ILE A 113 -14.06 1.36 2.73
CA ILE A 113 -14.78 1.57 1.48
C ILE A 113 -15.18 0.23 0.86
N SER A 114 -16.38 0.18 0.32
CA SER A 114 -16.82 -0.92 -0.56
C SER A 114 -16.45 -0.58 -2.00
N VAL A 115 -15.84 -1.52 -2.70
CA VAL A 115 -15.42 -1.38 -4.09
C VAL A 115 -16.19 -2.35 -4.98
N GLY A 116 -16.42 -1.94 -6.23
CA GLY A 116 -17.16 -2.75 -7.19
C GLY A 116 -16.95 -2.25 -8.61
N VAL A 117 -16.23 -3.03 -9.40
CA VAL A 117 -16.12 -2.89 -10.85
C VAL A 117 -16.43 -4.26 -11.45
N ALA A 118 -17.57 -4.36 -12.13
CA ALA A 118 -18.11 -5.60 -12.63
C ALA A 118 -17.08 -6.42 -13.42
N GLY A 119 -16.89 -7.68 -13.03
CA GLY A 119 -15.96 -8.62 -13.67
C GLY A 119 -14.48 -8.39 -13.35
N ILE A 120 -14.12 -7.35 -12.59
CA ILE A 120 -12.72 -7.02 -12.27
C ILE A 120 -12.47 -7.19 -10.77
N ILE A 121 -13.17 -6.43 -9.94
CA ILE A 121 -12.94 -6.39 -8.49
C ILE A 121 -14.22 -6.02 -7.74
N GLU A 122 -14.50 -6.72 -6.65
CA GLU A 122 -15.55 -6.34 -5.70
C GLU A 122 -15.14 -6.69 -4.28
N GLY A 123 -15.74 -6.03 -3.29
CA GLY A 123 -15.51 -6.31 -1.87
C GLY A 123 -15.24 -5.04 -1.06
N SER A 124 -14.37 -5.11 -0.06
CA SER A 124 -14.06 -3.98 0.81
C SER A 124 -12.58 -3.87 1.15
N VAL A 125 -12.18 -2.63 1.40
CA VAL A 125 -10.84 -2.25 1.89
C VAL A 125 -11.02 -1.36 3.10
N THR A 126 -10.30 -1.67 4.17
CA THR A 126 -10.23 -0.90 5.42
C THR A 126 -8.79 -0.47 5.65
N VAL A 127 -8.56 0.81 5.92
CA VAL A 127 -7.28 1.33 6.39
C VAL A 127 -7.45 1.85 7.80
N TYR A 128 -6.57 1.47 8.71
CA TYR A 128 -6.68 1.85 10.12
C TYR A 128 -5.33 1.81 10.84
N ILE A 129 -5.26 2.41 12.02
CA ILE A 129 -4.12 2.29 12.93
C ILE A 129 -4.47 1.33 14.05
N SER A 130 -3.68 0.27 14.19
CA SER A 130 -3.81 -0.70 15.27
C SER A 130 -3.29 -0.14 16.62
N ASN A 131 -3.59 -0.83 17.71
CA ASN A 131 -3.17 -0.45 19.07
C ASN A 131 -1.64 -0.45 19.27
N ASP A 132 -0.91 -1.16 18.41
CA ASP A 132 0.55 -1.16 18.34
C ASP A 132 1.12 0.03 17.53
N ASN A 133 0.28 0.98 17.14
CA ASN A 133 0.62 2.16 16.33
C ASN A 133 1.11 1.82 14.90
N TRP A 134 0.78 0.64 14.39
CA TRP A 134 1.01 0.30 12.99
C TRP A 134 -0.14 0.76 12.11
N LEU A 135 0.18 1.23 10.90
CA LEU A 135 -0.79 1.37 9.84
C LEU A 135 -1.08 -0.02 9.26
N HIS A 136 -2.35 -0.37 9.22
CA HIS A 136 -2.85 -1.62 8.65
C HIS A 136 -3.70 -1.35 7.42
N ILE A 137 -3.63 -2.28 6.49
CA ILE A 137 -4.63 -2.42 5.44
C ILE A 137 -5.26 -3.81 5.52
N LYS A 138 -6.57 -3.83 5.70
CA LYS A 138 -7.38 -5.04 5.68
C LYS A 138 -8.26 -5.03 4.46
N PHE A 139 -8.35 -6.16 3.78
CA PHE A 139 -9.22 -6.28 2.63
C PHE A 139 -9.89 -7.65 2.57
N THR A 140 -11.06 -7.67 1.96
CA THR A 140 -11.75 -8.88 1.51
C THR A 140 -12.28 -8.56 0.12
N LEU A 141 -11.63 -9.11 -0.89
CA LEU A 141 -11.82 -8.76 -2.29
C LEU A 141 -11.97 -10.02 -3.13
N THR A 142 -12.85 -9.97 -4.12
CA THR A 142 -12.91 -10.94 -5.21
C THR A 142 -12.38 -10.26 -6.46
N VAL A 143 -11.27 -10.75 -7.02
CA VAL A 143 -10.60 -10.21 -8.20
C VAL A 143 -10.64 -11.24 -9.31
N PHE A 144 -11.25 -10.91 -10.45
CA PHE A 144 -11.48 -11.86 -11.57
C PHE A 144 -12.05 -13.23 -11.12
N GLY A 145 -12.90 -13.24 -10.09
CA GLY A 145 -13.52 -14.45 -9.55
C GLY A 145 -12.67 -15.23 -8.53
N GLU A 146 -11.46 -14.76 -8.21
CA GLU A 146 -10.63 -15.33 -7.14
C GLU A 146 -10.70 -14.49 -5.87
N ASP A 147 -10.84 -15.15 -4.71
CA ASP A 147 -10.92 -14.47 -3.42
C ASP A 147 -9.54 -14.18 -2.82
N PHE A 148 -9.39 -12.95 -2.34
CA PHE A 148 -8.23 -12.41 -1.62
C PHE A 148 -8.72 -11.82 -0.31
N SER A 149 -8.11 -12.22 0.80
CA SER A 149 -8.40 -11.65 2.11
C SER A 149 -7.17 -11.70 2.99
N ALA A 150 -6.86 -10.57 3.60
CA ALA A 150 -5.74 -10.40 4.51
C ALA A 150 -5.88 -9.12 5.34
N ASP A 151 -5.10 -9.06 6.41
CA ASP A 151 -4.91 -7.92 7.29
C ASP A 151 -3.40 -7.68 7.42
N LEU A 152 -2.89 -6.72 6.64
CA LEU A 152 -1.46 -6.50 6.48
C LEU A 152 -1.01 -5.35 7.37
N PRO A 153 -0.11 -5.59 8.34
CA PRO A 153 0.65 -4.52 8.97
C PRO A 153 1.65 -3.96 7.95
N LEU A 154 1.60 -2.65 7.68
CA LEU A 154 2.44 -2.02 6.66
C LEU A 154 3.70 -1.41 7.28
N PHE A 155 3.53 -0.40 8.14
CA PHE A 155 4.63 0.27 8.81
C PHE A 155 4.18 0.92 10.12
N PRO A 156 5.08 1.07 11.11
CA PRO A 156 4.80 1.81 12.32
C PRO A 156 4.69 3.31 12.01
N ILE A 157 3.77 4.01 12.68
CA ILE A 157 3.70 5.46 12.64
C ILE A 157 4.57 6.01 13.78
N PRO A 158 5.79 6.52 13.50
CA PRO A 158 6.84 6.69 14.51
C PRO A 158 6.63 7.86 15.49
N TRP A 159 5.54 8.62 15.36
CA TRP A 159 5.23 9.79 16.19
C TRP A 159 3.94 9.62 17.03
N LEU A 160 3.43 8.38 17.13
CA LEU A 160 2.31 7.99 17.99
C LEU A 160 2.73 7.24 19.24
#